data_AF-A0A9E1SJN1-F1
#
_entry.id   AF-A0A9E1SJN1-F1
#
_cell.length_a   1.000
_cell.length_b   1.000
_cell.length_c   1.000
_cell.angle_alpha   90.00
_cell.angle_beta   90.00
_cell.angle_gamma   90.00
#
_symmetry.space_group_name_H-M   'P 1'
#
loop_
_entity.id
_entity.type
_entity.pdbx_description
1 polymer ?
#
loop_
_entity_poly.entity_id
_entity_poly.type
_entity_poly.pdbx_seq_one_letter_code
_entity_poly.pdbx_strand_id
1 'polypeptide(L)' 'DNFELVIKTAFSKKRKTIKNNFKNILFDQDFLNLKIAPNDRAETLPIEQFINIENYVTQNKINFYC' A
#
# COMPACT_ATOMS: atom_id res chain seq x y z
N ASP A 1 -14.28 -4.23 2.10
CA ASP A 1 -13.33 -5.35 2.23
C ASP A 1 -11.92 -5.00 1.76
N ASN A 2 -11.73 -4.52 0.52
CA ASN A 2 -10.40 -4.15 0.02
C ASN A 2 -9.70 -3.06 0.85
N PHE A 3 -10.43 -2.03 1.30
CA PHE A 3 -9.84 -0.98 2.13
C PHE A 3 -9.33 -1.50 3.48
N GLU A 4 -10.07 -2.39 4.14
CA GLU A 4 -9.62 -3.02 5.39
C GLU A 4 -8.33 -3.81 5.19
N LEU A 5 -8.22 -4.53 4.07
CA LEU A 5 -7.04 -5.32 3.71
C LEU A 5 -5.82 -4.43 3.41
N VAL A 6 -6.02 -3.31 2.73
CA VAL A 6 -4.99 -2.29 2.51
C VAL A 6 -4.45 -1.77 3.84
N ILE A 7 -5.33 -1.40 4.77
CA ILE A 7 -4.94 -0.89 6.09
C ILE A 7 -4.23 -1.98 6.90
N LYS A 8 -4.76 -3.20 6.94
CA LYS A 8 -4.10 -4.33 7.63
C LYS A 8 -2.71 -4.60 7.08
N THR A 9 -2.55 -4.62 5.75
CA THR A 9 -1.27 -4.81 5.09
C THR A 9 -0.30 -3.67 5.42
N ALA A 10 -0.74 -2.42 5.26
CA ALA A 10 0.05 -1.23 5.51
C ALA A 10 0.56 -1.15 6.95
N PHE A 11 -0.25 -1.55 7.93
CA PHE A 11 0.09 -1.49 9.36
C PHE A 11 0.59 -2.81 9.95
N SER A 12 0.75 -3.87 9.14
CA SER A 12 1.24 -5.19 9.58
C SER A 12 2.58 -5.11 10.32
N LYS A 13 3.48 -4.20 9.89
CA LYS A 13 4.72 -3.86 10.60
C LYS A 13 4.89 -2.34 10.65
N LYS A 14 4.36 -1.71 11.71
CA LYS A 14 4.46 -0.24 11.99
C LYS A 14 5.90 0.30 11.90
N ARG A 15 6.86 -0.54 12.31
CA ARG A 15 8.33 -0.50 12.16
C ARG A 15 8.93 -0.18 10.79
N LYS A 16 8.21 -0.54 9.73
CA LYS A 16 8.78 -0.79 8.40
C LYS A 16 8.19 0.17 7.38
N THR A 17 8.97 0.37 6.31
CA THR A 17 8.55 1.21 5.20
C THR A 17 7.35 0.60 4.48
N ILE A 18 6.60 1.42 3.76
CA ILE A 18 5.41 1.02 3.02
C ILE A 18 5.75 -0.05 1.97
N LYS A 19 6.89 0.09 1.28
CA LYS A 19 7.40 -0.94 0.35
C LYS A 19 7.60 -2.30 1.01
N ASN A 20 8.09 -2.32 2.25
CA ASN A 20 8.29 -3.58 2.98
C ASN A 20 6.97 -4.21 3.41
N ASN A 21 5.97 -3.39 3.73
CA ASN A 21 4.66 -3.87 4.15
C ASN A 21 3.83 -4.40 2.98
N PHE A 22 4.00 -3.84 1.77
CA PHE A 22 3.39 -4.31 0.53
C PHE A 22 4.33 -5.17 -0.33
N LYS A 23 5.36 -5.78 0.28
CA LYS A 23 6.31 -6.61 -0.46
C LYS A 23 5.56 -7.75 -1.17
N ASN A 24 5.89 -7.99 -2.44
CA ASN A 24 5.23 -8.96 -3.34
C ASN A 24 3.78 -8.60 -3.74
N ILE A 25 3.27 -7.45 -3.30
CA ILE A 25 1.93 -6.96 -3.65
C ILE A 25 2.05 -5.71 -4.54
N LEU A 26 2.88 -4.75 -4.13
CA LEU A 26 3.19 -3.54 -4.89
C LEU A 26 4.70 -3.47 -5.19
N PHE A 27 5.03 -2.98 -6.37
CA PHE A 27 6.38 -2.80 -6.88
C PHE A 27 6.71 -1.32 -7.09
N ASP A 28 7.97 -1.02 -7.40
CA ASP A 28 8.47 0.36 -7.47
C ASP A 28 7.66 1.25 -8.43
N GLN A 29 7.19 0.70 -9.55
CA GLN A 29 6.35 1.43 -10.50
C GLN A 29 4.96 1.78 -9.92
N ASP A 30 4.39 0.91 -9.07
CA ASP A 30 3.10 1.16 -8.44
C ASP A 30 3.19 2.32 -7.46
N PHE A 31 4.26 2.36 -6.65
CA PHE A 31 4.51 3.48 -5.73
C PHE A 31 4.75 4.79 -6.47
N LEU A 32 5.42 4.75 -7.63
CA LEU A 32 5.60 5.92 -8.49
C LEU A 32 4.25 6.44 -9.01
N ASN A 33 3.39 5.54 -9.49
CA ASN A 33 2.05 5.88 -9.98
C ASN A 33 1.16 6.48 -8.86
N LEU A 34 1.28 5.94 -7.65
CA LEU A 34 0.55 6.39 -6.46
C LEU A 34 1.13 7.68 -5.84
N LYS A 35 2.30 8.13 -6.29
CA LYS A 35 3.03 9.27 -5.70
C LYS A 35 3.32 9.06 -4.21
N ILE A 36 3.67 7.85 -3.82
CA ILE A 36 4.05 7.48 -2.46
C ILE A 36 5.56 7.21 -2.43
N ALA A 37 6.28 7.79 -1.47
CA ALA A 37 7.70 7.45 -1.32
C ALA A 37 7.82 6.02 -0.74
N PRO A 38 8.56 5.09 -1.39
CA PRO A 38 8.65 3.70 -0.94
C PRO A 38 9.26 3.52 0.46
N ASN A 39 9.97 4.54 0.95
CA ASN A 39 10.64 4.57 2.25
C ASN A 39 9.76 5.18 3.37
N ASP A 40 8.61 5.75 3.05
CA ASP A 40 7.68 6.26 4.07
C ASP A 40 7.11 5.13 4.91
N ARG A 41 6.64 5.45 6.11
CA ARG A 41 5.99 4.48 7.01
C ARG A 41 4.49 4.69 6.95
N ALA A 42 3.72 3.65 7.22
CA ALA A 42 2.26 3.77 7.14
C ALA A 42 1.70 4.88 8.04
N GLU A 43 2.27 5.10 9.24
CA GLU A 43 1.83 6.18 10.11
C GLU A 43 2.10 7.60 9.58
N THR A 44 2.97 7.78 8.57
CA THR A 44 3.28 9.09 7.99
C THR A 44 2.43 9.43 6.78
N LEU A 45 1.66 8.46 6.25
CA LEU A 45 0.82 8.66 5.07
C LEU A 45 -0.56 9.21 5.48
N PRO A 46 -1.09 10.21 4.75
CA PRO A 46 -2.44 10.69 4.98
C PRO A 46 -3.48 9.64 4.55
N ILE A 47 -4.69 9.74 5.09
CA ILE A 47 -5.77 8.77 4.82
C ILE A 47 -6.06 8.59 3.32
N GLU A 48 -5.94 9.68 2.56
CA GLU A 48 -6.14 9.73 1.11
C GLU A 48 -5.21 8.77 0.36
N GLN A 49 -3.98 8.56 0.85
CA GLN A 49 -3.05 7.63 0.20
C GLN A 49 -3.54 6.18 0.29
N PHE A 50 -4.20 5.79 1.38
CA PHE A 50 -4.78 4.45 1.49
C PHE A 50 -5.98 4.25 0.57
N ILE A 51 -6.77 5.31 0.35
CA ILE A 51 -7.87 5.31 -0.62
C ILE A 51 -7.30 5.16 -2.04
N ASN A 52 -6.22 5.88 -2.37
CA ASN A 52 -5.56 5.77 -3.66
C ASN A 52 -4.97 4.37 -3.90
N ILE A 53 -4.36 3.75 -2.89
CA ILE A 53 -3.88 2.36 -2.96
C ILE A 53 -5.04 1.40 -3.21
N GLU A 54 -6.16 1.56 -2.50
CA GLU A 54 -7.32 0.68 -2.64
C GLU A 54 -7.95 0.76 -4.03
N ASN A 55 -8.12 1.97 -4.54
CA ASN A 55 -8.57 2.21 -5.92
C ASN A 55 -7.61 1.58 -6.93
N TYR A 56 -6.30 1.79 -6.76
CA TYR A 56 -5.27 1.27 -7.65
C TYR A 56 -5.26 -0.26 -7.71
N VAL A 57 -5.28 -0.92 -6.55
CA VAL A 57 -5.31 -2.39 -6.49
C VAL A 57 -6.59 -2.95 -7.12
N THR A 58 -7.73 -2.33 -6.83
CA THR A 58 -9.02 -2.76 -7.39
C THR A 58 -9.05 -2.64 -8.92
N GLN A 59 -8.54 -1.53 -9.46
CA GLN A 59 -8.48 -1.30 -10.92
C GLN A 59 -7.52 -2.26 -11.62
N ASN A 60 -6.35 -2.53 -11.02
CA ASN A 60 -5.33 -3.40 -11.60
C ASN A 60 -5.53 -4.89 -11.25
N LYS A 61 -6.60 -5.24 -10.52
CA LYS A 61 -6.90 -6.61 -10.06
C LYS A 61 -5.70 -7.26 -9.34
N ILE A 62 -4.98 -6.47 -8.54
CA ILE A 62 -3.81 -6.94 -7.80
C ILE A 62 -4.29 -7.86 -6.68
N ASN A 63 -3.66 -9.03 -6.56
CA ASN A 63 -3.99 -10.00 -5.54
C ASN A 63 -3.18 -9.74 -4.25
N PHE A 64 -3.88 -9.63 -3.12
CA PHE A 64 -3.28 -9.51 -1.79
C PHE A 64 -2.93 -10.87 -1.15
N TYR A 65 -3.47 -11.96 -1.68
CA TYR A 65 -3.16 -13.32 -1.26
C TYR A 65 -1.94 -13.80 -2.05
N CYS A 66 -0.77 -13.70 -1.42
CA CYS A 66 0.47 -14.35 -1.85
C CYS A 66 0.63 -15.71 -1.15
#